data_AF-A0A9D1J756-F1
#
_entry.id   AF-A0A9D1J756-F1
#
_cell.length_a   1.000
_cell.length_b   1.000
_cell.length_c   1.000
_cell.angle_alpha   90.00
_cell.angle_beta   90.00
_cell.angle_gamma   90.00
#
_symmetry.space_group_name_H-M   'P 1'
#
loop_
_entity.id
_entity.type
_entity.pdbx_description
1 polymer ?
#
loop_
_entity_poly.entity_id
_entity_poly.type
_entity_poly.pdbx_seq_one_letter_code
_entity_poly.pdbx_strand_id
1 'polypeptide(L)'
;MRDTLYALRLPDERVRNSVQQDDSSFLETAAAWSRAWVEDGRLHHELGHKSREPILVPIQIPERRVTVDSTHTELVRVPVYVKKKLSWWQQTVMGAGYISLLALVMLVVVKALKWRKKLKLL
;
A
#
# COMPACT_ATOMS: atom_id res chain seq x y z
N MET A 1 -7.90 1.50 7.20
CA MET A 1 -7.27 2.33 8.24
C MET A 1 -5.91 1.73 8.58
N ARG A 2 -4.84 2.53 8.66
CA ARG A 2 -3.53 2.07 9.13
C ARG A 2 -3.35 2.61 10.54
N ASP A 3 -3.20 1.72 11.50
CA ASP A 3 -2.91 2.09 12.89
C ASP A 3 -1.48 2.64 12.95
N THR A 4 -1.34 3.90 13.34
CA THR A 4 -0.03 4.54 13.52
C THR A 4 0.32 4.47 15.00
N LEU A 5 1.28 3.62 15.34
CA LEU A 5 1.83 3.54 16.69
C LEU A 5 2.94 4.58 16.85
N TYR A 6 2.80 5.49 17.82
CA TYR A 6 3.83 6.47 18.16
C TYR A 6 4.55 6.03 19.44
N ALA A 7 5.86 5.81 19.35
CA ALA A 7 6.70 5.60 20.53
C ALA A 7 7.01 6.96 21.17
N LEU A 8 6.38 7.26 22.30
CA LEU A 8 6.67 8.46 23.08
C LEU A 8 7.92 8.21 23.95
N ARG A 9 8.98 8.98 23.75
CA ARG A 9 10.14 8.95 24.66
C ARG A 9 9.84 9.84 25.85
N LEU A 10 9.63 9.23 27.02
CA LEU A 10 9.56 9.96 28.28
C LEU A 10 10.93 10.62 28.55
N PRO A 11 10.97 11.82 29.16
CA PRO A 11 12.23 12.43 29.56
C PRO A 11 13.01 11.47 30.48
N ASP A 12 14.31 11.35 30.25
CA ASP A 12 15.21 10.48 31.02
C ASP A 12 15.36 11.06 32.44
N GLU A 13 14.41 10.74 33.32
CA GLU A 13 14.42 11.15 34.72
C GLU A 13 14.96 10.01 35.60
N ARG A 14 16.16 10.21 36.14
CA ARG A 14 16.75 9.31 37.14
C ARG A 14 16.65 9.96 38.51
N VAL A 15 15.52 9.75 39.18
CA VAL A 15 15.35 10.17 40.57
C VAL A 15 15.81 9.04 41.48
N ARG A 16 16.84 9.30 42.29
CA ARG A 16 17.32 8.37 43.30
C ARG A 16 16.98 8.95 44.67
N ASN A 17 15.84 8.55 45.22
CA ASN A 17 15.51 8.89 46.59
C ASN A 17 16.19 7.87 47.51
N SER A 18 17.26 8.30 48.17
CA SER A 18 17.80 7.63 49.34
C SER A 18 17.11 8.19 50.58
N VAL A 19 15.81 7.89 50.75
CA VAL A 19 15.18 8.14 52.05
C VAL A 19 15.56 6.99 52.96
N GLN A 20 16.42 7.32 53.92
CA GLN A 20 16.88 6.47 55.00
C GLN A 20 15.77 6.45 56.08
N GLN A 21 14.70 5.67 55.86
CA GLN A 21 13.73 5.35 56.91
C GLN A 21 13.24 3.92 56.67
N ASP A 22 13.56 3.05 57.62
CA ASP A 22 13.92 1.64 57.42
C ASP A 22 12.89 0.73 56.75
N ASP A 23 11.65 1.17 56.54
CA ASP A 23 10.57 0.36 55.99
C ASP A 23 9.73 1.08 54.93
N SER A 24 10.14 2.26 54.44
CA SER A 24 9.39 3.00 53.42
C SER A 24 10.26 3.57 52.30
N SER A 25 9.73 3.56 51.09
CA SER A 25 10.36 4.09 49.89
C SER A 25 9.37 4.98 49.14
N PHE A 26 9.78 6.21 48.87
CA PHE A 26 9.00 7.16 48.08
C PHE A 26 9.81 7.60 46.86
N LEU A 27 9.21 7.52 45.68
CA LEU A 27 9.81 7.92 44.41
C LEU A 27 8.83 8.81 43.66
N GLU A 28 9.30 9.94 43.18
CA GLU A 28 8.47 10.91 42.45
C GLU A 28 9.22 11.39 41.21
N THR A 29 8.54 11.36 40.06
CA THR A 29 9.01 11.88 38.77
C THR A 29 8.09 13.03 38.32
N ALA A 30 8.36 13.66 37.18
CA ALA A 30 7.47 14.66 36.62
C ALA A 30 6.11 14.08 36.20
N ALA A 31 6.07 12.80 35.84
CA ALA A 31 4.86 12.14 35.34
C ALA A 31 4.04 11.43 36.43
N ALA A 32 4.72 10.82 37.41
CA ALA A 32 4.11 9.88 38.33
C ALA A 32 4.80 9.89 39.70
N TRP A 33 4.16 9.23 40.66
CA TRP A 33 4.73 8.97 41.98
C TRP A 33 4.43 7.53 42.39
N SER A 34 5.33 6.98 43.20
CA SER A 34 5.25 5.65 43.77
C SER A 34 5.62 5.70 45.24
N ARG A 35 4.82 5.06 46.08
CA ARG A 35 5.09 4.89 47.51
C ARG A 35 5.01 3.41 47.85
N ALA A 36 6.03 2.89 48.50
CA ALA A 36 6.04 1.55 49.06
C ALA A 36 6.36 1.64 50.55
N TRP A 37 5.67 0.88 51.38
CA TRP A 37 6.00 0.78 52.80
C TRP A 37 5.67 -0.60 53.36
N VAL A 38 6.33 -0.98 54.44
CA VAL A 38 6.04 -2.20 55.19
C VAL A 38 5.25 -1.84 56.43
N GLU A 39 4.12 -2.51 56.63
CA GLU A 39 3.25 -2.38 57.79
C GLU A 39 2.73 -3.78 58.16
N ASP A 40 2.83 -4.15 59.44
CA ASP A 40 2.43 -5.49 59.94
C ASP A 40 3.02 -6.68 59.17
N GLY A 41 4.26 -6.55 58.71
CA GLY A 41 4.96 -7.56 57.90
C GLY A 41 4.41 -7.72 56.47
N ARG A 42 3.55 -6.80 56.02
CA ARG A 42 3.01 -6.74 54.66
C ARG A 42 3.61 -5.57 53.90
N LEU A 43 3.93 -5.80 52.63
CA LEU A 43 4.34 -4.74 51.72
C LEU A 43 3.10 -4.08 51.10
N HIS A 44 2.97 -2.79 51.34
CA HIS A 44 1.99 -1.93 50.71
C HIS A 44 2.65 -1.16 49.57
N HIS A 45 1.94 -1.02 48.44
CA HIS A 45 2.43 -0.31 47.28
C HIS A 45 1.31 0.53 46.65
N GLU A 46 1.60 1.81 46.45
CA GLU A 46 0.72 2.77 45.80
C GLU A 46 1.44 3.40 44.61
N LEU A 47 0.69 3.54 43.51
CA LEU A 47 1.14 4.18 42.28
C LEU A 47 0.08 5.18 41.82
N GLY A 48 0.51 6.40 41.52
CA GLY A 48 -0.35 7.44 40.99
C GLY A 48 0.30 8.25 39.87
N HIS A 49 -0.54 8.78 38.99
CA HIS A 49 -0.13 9.72 37.94
C HIS A 49 -0.39 11.14 38.44
N LYS A 50 0.55 12.07 38.24
CA LYS A 50 0.39 13.46 38.67
C LYS A 50 -0.62 14.23 37.84
N SER A 51 -0.73 13.87 36.57
CA SER A 51 -1.75 14.41 35.67
C SER A 51 -2.42 13.28 34.91
N ARG A 52 -3.72 13.44 34.70
CA ARG A 52 -4.50 12.62 33.77
C ARG A 52 -4.41 13.15 32.33
N GLU A 53 -3.87 14.36 32.18
CA GLU A 53 -3.66 14.97 30.88
C GLU A 53 -2.46 14.33 30.19
N PRO A 54 -2.54 14.15 28.86
CA PRO A 54 -1.44 13.59 28.09
C PRO A 54 -0.20 14.48 28.23
N ILE A 55 0.95 13.87 28.57
CA ILE A 55 2.23 14.56 28.57
C ILE A 55 2.52 14.99 27.13
N LEU A 56 2.48 16.30 26.87
CA LEU A 56 2.79 16.88 25.58
C LEU A 56 4.31 16.86 25.38
N VAL A 57 4.82 15.77 24.81
CA VAL A 57 6.23 15.69 24.40
C VAL A 57 6.36 16.33 23.01
N PRO A 58 7.33 17.24 22.79
CA PRO A 58 7.58 17.80 21.47
C PRO A 58 8.13 16.71 20.55
N ILE A 59 7.21 16.05 19.84
CA ILE A 59 7.57 15.10 18.79
C ILE A 59 7.84 15.89 17.51
N GLN A 60 9.06 15.77 16.99
CA GLN A 60 9.32 16.13 15.59
C GLN A 60 8.70 15.03 14.74
N ILE A 61 7.43 15.18 14.38
CA ILE A 61 6.82 14.36 13.33
C ILE A 61 7.57 14.78 12.06
N PRO A 62 8.34 13.89 11.40
CA PRO A 62 8.82 14.23 10.07
C PRO A 62 7.58 14.44 9.21
N GLU A 63 7.30 15.70 8.88
CA GLU A 63 6.31 16.03 7.86
C GLU A 63 6.79 15.36 6.58
N ARG A 64 6.32 14.15 6.32
CA ARG A 64 6.30 13.65 4.95
C ARG A 64 5.26 14.51 4.25
N ARG A 65 5.68 15.65 3.72
CA ARG A 65 4.95 16.32 2.64
C ARG A 65 4.91 15.33 1.50
N VAL A 66 3.85 14.53 1.49
CA VAL A 66 3.35 14.02 0.23
C VAL A 66 2.77 15.27 -0.41
N THR A 67 3.56 15.93 -1.25
CA THR A 67 3.01 16.79 -2.27
C THR A 67 2.15 15.88 -3.12
N VAL A 68 0.88 15.74 -2.74
CA VAL A 68 -0.14 15.33 -3.68
C VAL A 68 -0.29 16.59 -4.51
N ASP A 69 0.44 16.63 -5.62
CA ASP A 69 0.08 17.53 -6.70
C ASP A 69 -1.38 17.22 -6.98
N SER A 70 -2.27 18.08 -6.49
CA SER A 70 -3.65 18.12 -6.94
C SER A 70 -3.62 18.69 -8.35
N THR A 71 -2.94 18.01 -9.26
CA THR A 71 -3.37 18.00 -10.64
C THR A 71 -4.74 17.36 -10.54
N HIS A 72 -5.78 18.18 -10.67
CA HIS A 72 -7.08 17.71 -11.09
C HIS A 72 -6.85 16.93 -12.37
N THR A 73 -6.53 15.65 -12.21
CA THR A 73 -6.40 14.71 -13.28
C THR A 73 -7.83 14.32 -13.48
N GLU A 74 -8.54 15.08 -14.32
CA GLU A 74 -9.50 14.42 -15.18
C GLU A 74 -8.75 13.19 -15.69
N LEU A 75 -9.21 12.01 -15.27
CA LEU A 75 -8.74 10.76 -15.83
C LEU A 75 -9.25 10.71 -17.27
N VAL A 76 -8.76 11.61 -18.12
CA VAL A 76 -8.64 11.34 -19.53
C VAL A 76 -7.70 10.15 -19.57
N ARG A 77 -8.30 8.96 -19.57
CA ARG A 77 -7.63 7.73 -19.98
C ARG A 77 -7.15 7.99 -21.38
N VAL A 78 -5.97 8.60 -21.52
CA VAL A 78 -5.27 8.62 -22.79
C VAL A 78 -4.95 7.16 -23.06
N PRO A 79 -5.59 6.51 -24.05
CA PRO A 79 -5.26 5.15 -24.38
C PRO A 79 -3.81 5.18 -24.88
N VAL A 80 -2.88 4.77 -24.02
CA VAL A 80 -1.51 4.52 -24.45
C VAL A 80 -1.59 3.29 -25.34
N TYR A 81 -1.63 3.52 -26.65
CA TYR A 81 -1.58 2.47 -27.67
C TYR A 81 -0.18 1.86 -27.67
N VAL A 82 0.10 1.01 -26.69
CA VAL A 82 1.25 0.12 -26.76
C VAL A 82 1.02 -0.77 -27.96
N LYS A 83 1.94 -0.75 -28.94
CA LYS A 83 1.92 -1.66 -30.08
C LYS A 83 2.08 -3.10 -29.56
N LYS A 84 0.97 -3.71 -29.19
CA LYS A 84 0.95 -5.10 -28.74
C LYS A 84 1.28 -5.97 -29.95
N LYS A 85 2.37 -6.74 -29.84
CA LYS A 85 2.66 -7.79 -30.82
C LYS A 85 1.46 -8.74 -30.85
N LEU A 86 1.04 -9.14 -32.05
CA LEU A 86 -0.05 -10.10 -32.17
C LEU A 86 0.31 -11.37 -31.40
N SER A 87 -0.63 -11.88 -30.62
CA SER A 87 -0.45 -13.18 -29.99
C SER A 87 -0.26 -14.24 -31.07
N TRP A 88 0.45 -15.32 -30.74
CA TRP A 88 0.65 -16.42 -31.68
C TRP A 88 -0.67 -16.90 -32.28
N TRP A 89 -1.73 -17.01 -31.46
CA TRP A 89 -3.08 -17.33 -31.91
C TRP A 89 -3.68 -16.32 -32.89
N GLN A 90 -3.53 -15.02 -32.62
CA GLN A 90 -4.02 -13.98 -33.53
C GLN A 90 -3.29 -14.01 -34.88
N GLN A 91 -1.99 -14.33 -34.88
CA GLN A 91 -1.23 -14.52 -36.11
C GLN A 91 -1.73 -15.74 -36.89
N THR A 92 -2.05 -16.84 -36.21
CA THR A 92 -2.59 -18.05 -36.86
C THR A 92 -3.96 -17.77 -37.49
N VAL A 93 -4.85 -17.07 -36.80
CA VAL A 93 -6.18 -16.71 -37.31
C VAL A 93 -6.09 -15.78 -38.52
N MET A 94 -5.22 -14.77 -38.46
CA MET A 94 -4.97 -13.90 -39.63
C MET A 94 -4.42 -14.70 -40.81
N GLY A 95 -3.44 -15.59 -40.58
CA GLY A 95 -2.89 -16.45 -41.62
C GLY A 95 -3.95 -17.35 -42.27
N ALA A 96 -4.82 -17.97 -41.47
CA ALA A 96 -5.92 -18.79 -41.97
C ALA A 96 -6.91 -17.97 -42.84
N GLY A 97 -7.18 -16.72 -42.46
CA GLY A 97 -8.01 -15.81 -43.25
C GLY A 97 -7.41 -15.51 -44.63
N TYR A 98 -6.11 -15.24 -44.72
CA TYR A 98 -5.43 -15.01 -46.01
C TYR A 98 -5.46 -16.25 -46.91
N ILE A 99 -5.22 -17.43 -46.34
CA ILE A 99 -5.27 -18.70 -47.09
C ILE A 99 -6.68 -18.94 -47.63
N SER A 100 -7.71 -18.69 -46.82
CA SER A 100 -9.11 -18.82 -47.24
C SER A 100 -9.47 -17.86 -48.38
N LEU A 101 -9.03 -16.60 -48.30
CA LEU A 101 -9.26 -15.61 -49.35
C LEU A 101 -8.58 -16.01 -50.67
N LEU A 102 -7.33 -16.48 -50.61
CA LEU A 102 -6.60 -16.98 -51.78
C LEU A 102 -7.31 -18.17 -52.43
N ALA A 103 -7.78 -19.12 -51.62
CA ALA A 103 -8.53 -20.28 -52.12
C ALA A 103 -9.82 -19.85 -52.84
N LEU A 104 -10.53 -18.85 -52.30
CA LEU A 104 -11.76 -18.33 -52.90
C LEU A 104 -11.50 -17.62 -54.23
N VAL A 105 -10.45 -16.79 -54.31
CA VAL A 105 -10.04 -16.13 -55.56
C VAL A 105 -9.68 -17.16 -56.63
N MET A 106 -8.89 -18.18 -56.27
CA MET A 106 -8.54 -19.27 -57.20
C MET A 106 -9.77 -20.00 -57.73
N LEU A 107 -10.75 -20.29 -56.87
CA LEU A 107 -12.01 -20.91 -57.29
C LEU A 107 -12.78 -20.04 -58.30
N VAL A 108 -12.86 -18.73 -58.06
CA VAL A 108 -13.52 -17.79 -58.97
C VAL A 108 -12.80 -17.72 -60.32
N VAL A 109 -11.47 -17.64 -60.31
CA VAL A 109 -10.66 -17.62 -61.53
C VAL A 109 -10.84 -18.92 -62.33
N VAL A 110 -10.80 -20.07 -61.67
CA VAL A 110 -11.01 -21.37 -62.34
C VAL A 110 -12.42 -21.44 -62.93
N LYS A 111 -13.45 -21.01 -62.21
CA LYS A 111 -14.83 -20.97 -62.74
C LYS A 111 -14.95 -20.01 -63.92
N ALA A 112 -14.38 -18.81 -63.83
CA ALA A 112 -14.41 -17.83 -64.91
C ALA A 112 -13.69 -18.32 -66.17
N LEU A 113 -12.53 -18.98 -66.01
CA LEU A 113 -11.80 -19.60 -67.11
C LEU A 113 -12.60 -20.74 -67.75
N LYS A 114 -13.24 -21.61 -66.94
CA LYS A 114 -14.11 -22.67 -67.46
C LYS A 114 -15.33 -22.13 -68.21
N TRP A 115 -15.97 -21.08 -67.68
CA TRP A 115 -17.10 -20.41 -68.34
C TRP A 115 -16.69 -19.74 -69.66
N ARG A 116 -15.55 -19.03 -69.69
CA ARG A 116 -15.01 -18.45 -70.92
C ARG A 116 -14.67 -19.50 -71.98
N LYS A 117 -14.11 -20.64 -71.56
CA LYS A 117 -13.84 -21.77 -72.48
C LYS A 117 -15.15 -22.38 -73.00
N LYS A 118 -16.18 -22.51 -72.16
CA LYS A 118 -17.50 -23.02 -72.56
C LYS A 118 -18.21 -22.08 -73.54
N LEU A 119 -18.13 -20.75 -73.34
CA LEU A 119 -18.69 -19.75 -74.27
C LEU A 119 -17.98 -19.69 -75.62
N LYS A 120 -16.71 -20.12 -75.70
CA LYS A 120 -15.97 -20.19 -76.97
C LYS A 120 -16.17 -21.50 -77.74
N LEU A 121 -16.86 -22.47 -77.15
CA LEU A 121 -17.15 -23.80 -77.71
C LEU A 121 -18.65 -23.97 -78.08
N LEU A 122 -19.45 -22.93 -77.86
CA LEU A 122 -20.84 -22.77 -78.31
C LEU A 122 -20.85 -21.77 -79.47
#